data_AF-A0A133UHI7-F1
#
_entry.id   AF-A0A133UHI7-F1
#
_cell.length_a   1.000
_cell.length_b   1.000
_cell.length_c   1.000
_cell.angle_alpha   90.00
_cell.angle_beta   90.00
_cell.angle_gamma   90.00
#
_symmetry.space_group_name_H-M   'P 1'
#
loop_
_entity.id
_entity.type
_entity.pdbx_description
1 polymer ?
#
loop_
_entity_poly.entity_id
_entity_poly.type
_entity_poly.pdbx_seq_one_letter_code
_entity_poly.pdbx_strand_id
1 'polypeptide(L)' 'MEVPYKELEWECAGINHMSWFTKLTHNGKDMYPKLRKKAQDPEIYRKDPVRFEMMLQFGYFVTSQVGISPNTFFSG' A
#
# COMPACT_ATOMS: atom_id res chain seq x y z
N MET A 1 -6.67 4.86 8.48
CA MET A 1 -5.87 3.90 9.26
C MET A 1 -4.81 4.78 9.86
N GLU A 2 -4.97 5.21 11.09
CA GLU A 2 -3.98 6.10 11.71
C GLU A 2 -2.79 5.24 12.12
N VAL A 3 -1.77 5.26 11.28
CA VAL A 3 -0.53 4.54 11.52
C VAL A 3 0.59 5.58 11.54
N PRO A 4 1.26 5.80 12.70
CA PRO A 4 2.37 6.74 12.78
C PRO A 4 3.50 6.34 11.84
N TYR A 5 3.96 7.30 11.01
CA TYR A 5 5.01 7.05 10.01
C TYR A 5 6.31 6.46 10.59
N LYS A 6 6.68 6.86 11.81
CA LYS A 6 7.88 6.35 12.50
C LYS A 6 7.80 4.86 12.84
N GLU A 7 6.61 4.27 12.80
CA GLU A 7 6.37 2.87 13.12
C GLU A 7 6.23 2.00 11.87
N LEU A 8 6.25 2.63 10.68
CA LEU A 8 6.17 1.98 9.38
C LEU A 8 7.57 1.63 8.87
N GLU A 9 7.82 0.34 8.72
CA GLU A 9 8.96 -0.19 7.99
C GLU A 9 8.49 -0.63 6.61
N TRP A 10 9.15 -0.14 5.56
CA TRP A 10 8.80 -0.50 4.20
C TRP A 10 10.03 -0.61 3.32
N GLU A 11 9.95 -1.50 2.32
CA GLU A 11 10.92 -1.62 1.25
C GLU A 11 10.19 -1.46 -0.08
N CYS A 12 10.84 -0.80 -1.03
CA CYS A 12 10.33 -0.65 -2.38
C CYS A 12 11.32 -1.24 -3.38
N ALA A 13 10.80 -2.01 -4.32
CA ALA A 13 11.49 -2.35 -5.56
C ALA A 13 10.71 -1.76 -6.72
N GLY A 14 11.38 -1.38 -7.81
CA GLY A 14 10.72 -0.77 -8.94
C GLY A 14 11.61 -0.65 -10.16
N ILE A 15 10.98 -0.54 -11.32
CA ILE A 15 11.60 -0.16 -12.60
C ILE A 15 10.82 1.04 -13.14
N ASN A 16 11.53 2.00 -13.76
CA ASN A 16 11.02 3.22 -14.42
C ASN A 16 9.53 3.59 -14.15
N HIS A 17 9.30 4.65 -13.36
CA HIS A 17 7.97 5.18 -12.97
C HIS A 17 7.00 4.21 -12.25
N MET A 18 7.42 2.97 -11.96
CA MET A 18 6.61 1.95 -11.31
C MET A 18 7.37 1.34 -10.12
N SER A 19 6.91 1.64 -8.90
CA SER A 19 7.46 1.08 -7.67
C SER A 19 6.39 0.29 -6.93
N TRP A 20 6.83 -0.75 -6.24
CA TRP A 20 5.99 -1.71 -5.52
C TRP A 20 6.54 -1.80 -4.10
N PHE A 21 5.66 -1.81 -3.09
CA PHE A 21 6.09 -2.10 -1.73
C PHE A 21 6.40 -3.59 -1.61
N THR A 22 7.67 -4.00 -1.64
CA THR A 22 8.04 -5.42 -1.43
C THR A 22 7.89 -5.84 0.02
N LYS A 23 8.05 -4.89 0.94
CA LYS A 23 7.80 -5.06 2.37
C LYS A 23 6.99 -3.88 2.88
N LEU A 24 5.96 -4.17 3.68
CA LEU A 24 5.18 -3.15 4.36
C LEU A 24 4.75 -3.68 5.73
N THR A 25 5.45 -3.25 6.76
CA THR A 25 5.24 -3.68 8.15
C THR A 25 4.98 -2.47 9.04
N HIS A 26 4.03 -2.60 9.96
CA HIS A 26 3.75 -1.60 10.99
C HIS A 26 3.87 -2.25 12.36
N ASN A 27 4.75 -1.75 13.23
CA ASN A 27 5.02 -2.36 14.54
C ASN A 27 5.35 -3.87 14.44
N GLY A 28 6.19 -4.24 13.46
CA GLY A 28 6.57 -5.62 13.20
C GLY A 28 5.47 -6.51 12.60
N LYS A 29 4.28 -5.97 12.30
CA LYS A 29 3.17 -6.72 11.70
C LYS A 29 3.03 -6.42 10.23
N ASP A 30 2.94 -7.47 9.41
CA ASP A 30 2.66 -7.35 7.98
C ASP A 30 1.30 -6.68 7.75
N MET A 31 1.29 -5.66 6.89
CA MET A 31 0.13 -4.85 6.57
C MET A 31 -0.64 -5.38 5.35
N TYR A 32 -0.06 -6.26 4.54
CA TYR A 32 -0.72 -6.83 3.37
C TYR A 32 -2.03 -7.57 3.67
N PRO A 33 -2.14 -8.39 4.73
CA PRO A 33 -3.41 -9.00 5.11
C PRO A 33 -4.51 -7.97 5.38
N LYS A 34 -4.15 -6.84 6.01
CA LYS A 34 -5.10 -5.75 6.30
C LYS A 34 -5.48 -4.99 5.03
N LEU A 35 -4.54 -4.75 4.11
CA LEU A 35 -4.81 -4.11 2.82
C LEU A 35 -5.73 -4.97 1.96
N ARG A 36 -5.52 -6.29 1.90
CA ARG A 36 -6.40 -7.22 1.19
C ARG A 36 -7.80 -7.25 1.78
N LYS A 37 -7.93 -7.25 3.11
CA LYS A 37 -9.24 -7.16 3.78
C LYS A 37 -9.96 -5.85 3.45
N LYS A 38 -9.24 -4.75 3.35
CA LYS A 38 -9.80 -3.46 2.95
C LYS A 38 -10.18 -3.39 1.47
N ALA A 39 -9.45 -4.08 0.60
CA ALA A 39 -9.80 -4.17 -0.82
C ALA A 39 -11.15 -4.87 -1.06
N GLN A 40 -11.63 -5.66 -0.10
CA GLN A 40 -12.97 -6.29 -0.15
C GLN A 40 -14.11 -5.31 0.18
N ASP A 41 -13.81 -4.13 0.75
CA ASP A 41 -14.79 -3.08 0.99
C ASP A 41 -14.98 -2.27 -0.29
N PRO A 42 -16.18 -2.28 -0.92
CA PRO A 42 -16.44 -1.58 -2.17
C PRO A 42 -16.23 -0.06 -2.07
N GLU A 43 -16.45 0.54 -0.89
CA GLU A 43 -16.26 1.98 -0.68
C GLU A 43 -14.78 2.36 -0.61
N ILE A 44 -13.91 1.45 -0.16
CA ILE A 44 -12.46 1.64 -0.16
C ILE A 44 -11.89 1.31 -1.53
N TYR A 45 -12.33 0.21 -2.14
CA TYR A 45 -11.88 -0.21 -3.46
C TYR A 45 -12.15 0.87 -4.51
N ARG A 46 -13.35 1.49 -4.49
CA ARG A 46 -13.70 2.57 -5.43
C ARG A 46 -12.83 3.81 -5.33
N LYS A 47 -12.12 4.03 -4.21
CA LYS A 47 -11.20 5.17 -4.07
C LYS A 47 -9.94 5.01 -4.92
N ASP A 48 -9.49 3.77 -5.14
CA ASP A 48 -8.26 3.50 -5.90
C ASP A 48 -8.29 2.12 -6.58
N PRO A 49 -9.25 1.89 -7.51
CA PRO A 49 -9.52 0.56 -8.04
C PRO A 49 -8.33 -0.02 -8.79
N VAL A 50 -7.55 0.82 -9.48
CA VAL A 50 -6.37 0.38 -10.24
C VAL A 50 -5.29 -0.19 -9.32
N ARG A 51 -4.96 0.49 -8.21
CA ARG A 51 -3.91 0.01 -7.30
C ARG A 51 -4.35 -1.24 -6.53
N PHE A 52 -5.62 -1.31 -6.15
CA PHE A 52 -6.17 -2.51 -5.54
C PHE A 52 -6.18 -3.69 -6.52
N GLU A 53 -6.54 -3.47 -7.78
CA GLU A 53 -6.48 -4.51 -8.80
C GLU A 53 -5.05 -4.99 -9.02
N MET A 54 -4.07 -4.08 -9.13
CA MET A 54 -2.66 -4.46 -9.23
C MET A 54 -2.18 -5.27 -8.01
N MET A 55 -2.61 -4.92 -6.80
CA MET A 55 -2.30 -5.70 -5.60
C MET A 55 -2.96 -7.08 -5.59
N LEU A 56 -4.20 -7.20 -6.09
CA LEU A 56 -4.89 -8.48 -6.18
C LEU A 56 -4.27 -9.39 -7.23
N GLN A 57 -3.84 -8.84 -8.37
CA GLN A 57 -3.24 -9.58 -9.49
C GLN A 57 -1.76 -9.94 -9.24
N PHE A 58 -0.94 -8.98 -8.78
CA PHE A 58 0.51 -9.15 -8.64
C PHE A 58 0.98 -9.39 -7.20
N GLY A 59 0.08 -9.26 -6.23
CA GLY A 59 0.37 -9.50 -4.83
C GLY A 59 0.99 -8.32 -4.07
N TYR A 60 1.45 -7.28 -4.77
CA TYR A 60 2.11 -6.11 -4.17
C TYR A 60 1.37 -4.83 -4.48
N PHE A 61 1.31 -3.93 -3.50
CA PHE A 61 0.66 -2.63 -3.65
C PHE A 61 1.58 -1.68 -4.41
N VAL A 62 1.03 -1.07 -5.47
CA VAL A 62 1.80 -0.23 -6.38
C VAL A 62 1.77 1.22 -5.93
N THR A 63 2.96 1.82 -5.87
CA THR A 63 3.17 3.25 -5.65
C THR A 63 3.46 3.85 -7.02
N SER A 64 2.44 4.39 -7.70
CA SER A 64 2.65 5.01 -9.02
C SER A 64 2.90 6.53 -8.89
N GLN A 65 3.97 6.92 -9.59
CA GLN A 65 4.56 8.26 -9.80
C GLN A 65 5.13 8.98 -8.57
N VAL A 66 6.47 9.08 -8.58
CA VAL A 66 7.33 9.99 -7.81
C VAL A 66 7.03 10.03 -6.30
N GLY A 67 7.67 9.13 -5.56
CA GLY A 67 7.91 9.31 -4.12
C GLY A 67 6.66 9.55 -3.27
N ILE A 68 5.55 8.87 -3.55
CA ILE A 68 4.37 8.93 -2.67
C ILE A 68 4.73 8.23 -1.35
N SER A 69 4.88 9.05 -0.31
CA SER A 69 4.99 8.58 1.07
C SER A 69 3.74 7.78 1.47
N PRO A 70 3.87 6.71 2.26
CA PRO A 70 2.75 6.01 2.90
C PRO A 70 1.68 6.93 3.53
N ASN A 71 2.03 8.18 3.87
CA ASN A 71 1.12 9.20 4.37
C ASN A 71 -0.19 9.28 3.56
N THR A 72 -0.16 9.26 2.22
CA THR A 72 -1.40 9.40 1.42
C THR A 72 -2.45 8.31 1.69
N PHE A 73 -2.06 7.15 2.24
CA PHE A 73 -2.96 6.05 2.60
C PHE A 73 -3.11 5.82 4.12
N PHE A 74 -2.15 6.30 4.91
CA PHE A 74 -2.02 6.00 6.34
C PHE A 74 -2.01 7.24 7.27
N SER A 75 -1.99 8.46 6.75
CA SER A 75 -2.32 9.67 7.52
C SER A 75 -3.77 10.07 7.22
N GLY A 76 -4.53 10.36 8.29
CA GLY A 76 -5.74 11.16 8.19
C GLY A 76 -5.42 12.60 7.83
#